data_AF-A0AAE1SAW3-F1
#
_entry.id   AF-A0AAE1SAW3-F1
#
_cell.length_a   1.000
_cell.length_b   1.000
_cell.length_c   1.000
_cell.angle_alpha   90.00
_cell.angle_beta   90.00
_cell.angle_gamma   90.00
#
_symmetry.space_group_name_H-M   'P 1'
#
loop_
_entity.id
_entity.type
_entity.pdbx_description
1 polymer ?
#
loop_
_entity_poly.entity_id
_entity_poly.type
_entity_poly.pdbx_seq_one_letter_code
_entity_poly.pdbx_strand_id
1 'polypeptide(L)'
;MFFFWAKLPAVRAAMVAHPEAEWIWWVDSDAAFTDMDFKLHLKKYKDHNFVVYGWPKLIYEKKSWTGINAGVFLIRNCQWSVDLIEAWAKTGTTITIIRSWGEILRTTFKDKNFPQSDDQSGLSYLLLKDRDKNRDKIYIESEYYFQGYWVDIIGTLDNITDKYIGIEKNVNILRRRHAEKVSELYVSLWEEYLMKDSLRRPFLTQFTGCEPCSGDHNAIYSWETCYDATQKALNFMDNQVLRKYGFIHKDLLDSSSVFPLPFDFPSNLCETN
;
A
#
# COMPACT_ATOMS: atom_id res chain seq x y z
N MET A 1 3.58 19.89 -15.68
CA MET A 1 2.28 19.64 -14.99
C MET A 1 2.60 18.78 -13.79
N PHE A 2 2.36 19.27 -12.56
CA PHE A 2 2.77 18.58 -11.33
C PHE A 2 1.59 17.75 -10.80
N PHE A 3 1.40 16.57 -11.39
CA PHE A 3 0.20 15.74 -11.24
C PHE A 3 0.00 15.19 -9.81
N PHE A 4 1.07 14.97 -9.07
CA PHE A 4 1.02 14.41 -7.70
C PHE A 4 0.29 15.31 -6.70
N TRP A 5 0.19 16.63 -6.95
CA TRP A 5 -0.62 17.54 -6.12
C TRP A 5 -2.13 17.44 -6.36
N ALA A 6 -2.56 16.87 -7.49
CA ALA A 6 -3.97 16.81 -7.87
C ALA A 6 -4.81 15.92 -6.94
N LYS A 7 -4.17 15.04 -6.17
CA LYS A 7 -4.84 14.21 -5.15
C LYS A 7 -5.50 15.05 -4.06
N LEU A 8 -4.91 16.18 -3.67
CA LEU A 8 -5.43 17.02 -2.58
C LEU A 8 -6.83 17.59 -2.87
N PRO A 9 -7.07 18.28 -4.01
CA PRO A 9 -8.42 18.71 -4.36
C PRO A 9 -9.38 17.53 -4.61
N ALA A 10 -8.90 16.40 -5.14
CA ALA A 10 -9.73 15.21 -5.35
C ALA A 10 -10.23 14.61 -4.03
N VAL A 11 -9.34 14.44 -3.04
CA VAL A 11 -9.69 13.98 -1.69
C VAL A 11 -10.65 14.95 -1.02
N ARG A 12 -10.41 16.27 -1.13
CA ARG A 12 -11.34 17.27 -0.58
C ARG A 12 -12.71 17.22 -1.24
N ALA A 13 -12.77 17.00 -2.55
CA ALA A 13 -14.04 16.84 -3.27
C ALA A 13 -14.79 15.60 -2.80
N ALA A 14 -14.10 14.47 -2.60
CA ALA A 14 -14.68 13.25 -2.05
C ALA A 14 -15.25 13.46 -0.64
N MET A 15 -14.54 14.18 0.24
CA MET A 15 -15.04 14.54 1.58
C MET A 15 -16.36 15.32 1.54
N VAL A 16 -16.47 16.29 0.63
CA VAL A 16 -17.69 17.11 0.48
C VAL A 16 -18.83 16.31 -0.14
N ALA A 17 -18.54 15.49 -1.14
CA ALA A 17 -19.53 14.69 -1.85
C ALA A 17 -20.08 13.52 -0.99
N HIS A 18 -19.28 13.02 -0.05
CA HIS A 18 -19.60 11.84 0.76
C HIS A 18 -19.52 12.14 2.27
N PRO A 19 -20.47 12.93 2.82
CA PRO A 19 -20.51 13.22 4.25
C PRO A 19 -20.78 11.98 5.12
N GLU A 20 -21.30 10.90 4.55
CA GLU A 20 -21.49 9.60 5.20
C GLU A 20 -20.19 8.81 5.40
N ALA A 21 -19.15 9.12 4.61
CA ALA A 21 -17.88 8.42 4.69
C ALA A 21 -17.07 8.92 5.89
N GLU A 22 -16.82 8.04 6.87
CA GLU A 22 -15.95 8.37 8.01
C GLU A 22 -14.48 8.55 7.58
N TRP A 23 -14.04 7.76 6.61
CA TRP A 23 -12.66 7.75 6.09
C TRP A 23 -12.68 7.85 4.56
N ILE A 24 -11.77 8.66 4.04
CA ILE A 24 -11.36 8.65 2.64
C ILE A 24 -10.01 7.94 2.57
N TRP A 25 -9.90 6.98 1.65
CA TRP A 25 -8.67 6.23 1.41
C TRP A 25 -8.10 6.62 0.06
N TRP A 26 -6.94 7.27 0.06
CA TRP A 26 -6.19 7.53 -1.15
C TRP A 26 -5.24 6.37 -1.44
N VAL A 27 -5.21 5.91 -2.68
CA VAL A 27 -4.30 4.86 -3.19
C VAL A 27 -3.82 5.30 -4.56
N ASP A 28 -2.51 5.48 -4.72
CA ASP A 28 -1.89 5.80 -6.02
C ASP A 28 -2.14 4.67 -7.03
N SER A 29 -2.17 5.01 -8.32
CA SER A 29 -2.43 4.05 -9.40
C SER A 29 -1.31 3.02 -9.60
N ASP A 30 -0.12 3.27 -9.03
CA ASP A 30 1.01 2.34 -9.02
C ASP A 30 1.07 1.50 -7.73
N ALA A 31 0.02 1.51 -6.91
CA ALA A 31 -0.13 0.65 -5.74
C ALA A 31 -1.19 -0.43 -5.99
N ALA A 32 -0.86 -1.68 -5.64
CA ALA A 32 -1.73 -2.84 -5.79
C ALA A 32 -1.92 -3.56 -4.45
N PHE A 33 -3.16 -3.95 -4.16
CA PHE A 33 -3.47 -4.83 -3.04
C PHE A 33 -2.89 -6.22 -3.32
N THR A 34 -2.09 -6.72 -2.39
CA THR A 34 -1.39 -8.00 -2.52
C THR A 34 -1.73 -8.99 -1.40
N ASP A 35 -2.57 -8.58 -0.45
CA ASP A 35 -3.29 -9.46 0.46
C ASP A 35 -4.79 -9.17 0.38
N MET A 36 -5.52 -10.06 -0.30
CA MET A 36 -6.96 -9.94 -0.54
C MET A 36 -7.81 -10.36 0.67
N ASP A 37 -7.18 -10.94 1.68
CA ASP A 37 -7.81 -11.40 2.92
C ASP A 37 -7.56 -10.39 4.06
N PHE A 38 -6.62 -9.44 3.90
CA PHE A 38 -6.30 -8.45 4.92
C PHE A 38 -7.47 -7.50 5.22
N LYS A 39 -7.69 -7.24 6.52
CA LYS A 39 -8.69 -6.27 6.99
C LYS A 39 -8.01 -5.11 7.71
N LEU A 40 -8.31 -3.89 7.28
CA LEU A 40 -7.87 -2.69 7.97
C LEU A 40 -8.42 -2.66 9.41
N HIS A 41 -7.52 -2.57 10.38
CA HIS A 41 -7.85 -2.46 11.80
C HIS A 41 -8.28 -1.03 12.18
N LEU A 42 -9.33 -0.49 11.58
CA LEU A 42 -9.75 0.93 11.77
C LEU A 42 -9.96 1.32 13.24
N LYS A 43 -10.34 0.36 14.11
CA LYS A 43 -10.43 0.58 15.57
C LYS A 43 -9.11 1.05 16.19
N LYS A 44 -7.96 0.63 15.65
CA LYS A 44 -6.62 1.08 16.04
C LYS A 44 -6.45 2.59 15.83
N TYR A 45 -7.13 3.15 14.82
CA TYR A 45 -7.01 4.55 14.42
C TYR A 45 -8.13 5.44 14.96
N LYS A 46 -8.94 4.95 15.91
CA LYS A 46 -10.14 5.63 16.41
C LYS A 46 -9.89 7.06 16.93
N ASP A 47 -8.73 7.30 17.54
CA ASP A 47 -8.37 8.59 18.14
C ASP A 47 -7.57 9.49 17.17
N HIS A 48 -7.32 8.99 15.95
CA HIS A 48 -6.55 9.66 14.90
C HIS A 48 -7.44 10.08 13.73
N ASN A 49 -6.96 11.05 12.96
CA ASN A 49 -7.63 11.61 11.79
C ASN A 49 -6.87 11.34 10.49
N PHE A 50 -5.58 11.00 10.55
CA PHE A 50 -4.76 10.74 9.39
C PHE A 50 -3.83 9.56 9.67
N VAL A 51 -3.76 8.60 8.74
CA VAL A 51 -2.91 7.42 8.85
C VAL A 51 -2.06 7.34 7.60
N VAL A 52 -0.74 7.26 7.78
CA VAL A 52 0.24 7.20 6.70
C VAL A 52 1.32 6.19 7.04
N TYR A 53 1.86 5.50 6.03
CA TYR A 53 2.96 4.57 6.24
C TYR A 53 4.28 5.32 6.41
N GLY A 54 5.10 4.91 7.37
CA GLY A 54 6.43 5.49 7.55
C GLY A 54 7.12 5.11 8.85
N TRP A 55 8.23 5.78 9.14
CA TRP A 55 9.05 5.53 10.31
C TRP A 55 9.34 6.81 11.08
N PRO A 56 8.85 6.96 12.34
CA PRO A 56 9.06 8.17 13.13
C PRO A 56 10.52 8.62 13.23
N LYS A 57 11.47 7.69 13.36
CA LYS A 57 12.91 8.01 13.41
C LYS A 57 13.42 8.64 12.11
N LEU A 58 12.96 8.17 10.96
CA LEU A 58 13.36 8.73 9.66
C LEU A 58 12.83 10.15 9.50
N ILE A 59 11.61 10.40 9.97
CA ILE A 59 10.98 11.72 9.89
C ILE A 59 11.62 12.69 10.88
N TYR A 60 11.51 12.41 12.19
CA TYR A 60 11.78 13.38 13.25
C TYR A 60 13.26 13.52 13.61
N GLU A 61 14.06 12.45 13.46
CA GLU A 61 15.48 12.46 13.81
C GLU A 61 16.33 12.68 12.56
N LYS A 62 16.17 11.82 11.55
CA LYS A 62 16.99 11.87 10.33
C LYS A 62 16.55 12.95 9.35
N LYS A 63 15.30 13.44 9.45
CA LYS A 63 14.71 14.39 8.50
C LYS A 63 14.90 13.89 7.06
N SER A 64 14.42 12.67 6.83
CA SER A 64 14.42 12.02 5.52
C SER A 64 13.10 12.28 4.80
N TRP A 65 13.18 12.64 3.51
CA TRP A 65 11.98 12.85 2.69
C TRP A 65 11.23 11.54 2.35
N THR A 66 11.89 10.39 2.49
CA THR A 66 11.29 9.05 2.38
C THR A 66 10.92 8.46 3.74
N GLY A 67 10.90 9.28 4.80
CA GLY A 67 10.48 8.86 6.13
C GLY A 67 8.99 8.49 6.21
N ILE A 68 8.19 8.95 5.24
CA ILE A 68 6.80 8.54 4.98
C ILE A 68 6.60 8.30 3.49
N ASN A 69 5.49 7.62 3.15
CA ASN A 69 4.99 7.54 1.80
C ASN A 69 3.62 8.23 1.68
N ALA A 70 3.45 9.14 0.72
CA ALA A 70 2.18 9.87 0.51
C ALA A 70 1.30 9.30 -0.63
N GLY A 71 1.66 8.12 -1.13
CA GLY A 71 0.93 7.41 -2.17
C GLY A 71 -0.23 6.56 -1.65
N VAL A 72 -0.19 6.17 -0.36
CA VAL A 72 -1.33 5.53 0.31
C VAL A 72 -1.54 6.15 1.68
N PHE A 73 -2.75 6.64 1.95
CA PHE A 73 -3.12 7.14 3.26
C PHE A 73 -4.63 7.06 3.53
N LEU A 74 -5.00 6.97 4.80
CA LEU A 74 -6.37 7.18 5.26
C LEU A 74 -6.49 8.58 5.87
N ILE A 75 -7.58 9.27 5.54
CA ILE A 75 -7.88 10.57 6.12
C ILE A 75 -9.36 10.64 6.51
N ARG A 76 -9.62 10.99 7.76
CA ARG A 76 -10.96 11.05 8.33
C ARG A 76 -11.71 12.24 7.74
N ASN A 77 -12.99 12.09 7.42
CA ASN A 77 -13.81 13.19 6.95
C ASN A 77 -14.21 14.11 8.12
N CYS A 78 -13.38 15.12 8.40
CA CYS A 78 -13.60 16.08 9.47
C CYS A 78 -12.91 17.41 9.20
N GLN A 79 -13.27 18.46 9.94
CA GLN A 79 -12.71 19.80 9.77
C GLN A 79 -11.17 19.83 9.87
N TRP A 80 -10.61 19.11 10.85
CA TRP A 80 -9.15 19.04 11.01
C TRP A 80 -8.45 18.52 9.75
N SER A 81 -9.04 17.55 9.06
CA SER A 81 -8.49 16.99 7.83
C SER A 81 -8.58 17.95 6.66
N VAL A 82 -9.66 18.74 6.57
CA VAL A 82 -9.77 19.83 5.58
C VAL A 82 -8.68 20.88 5.80
N ASP A 83 -8.43 21.24 7.06
CA ASP A 83 -7.37 22.20 7.43
C ASP A 83 -5.97 21.64 7.11
N LEU A 84 -5.74 20.33 7.33
CA LEU A 84 -4.51 19.64 6.93
C LEU A 84 -4.32 19.71 5.41
N ILE A 85 -5.35 19.39 4.62
CA ILE A 85 -5.28 19.45 3.15
C ILE A 85 -4.94 20.87 2.68
N GLU A 86 -5.52 21.90 3.30
CA GLU A 86 -5.22 23.30 2.95
C GLU A 86 -3.76 23.67 3.27
N ALA A 87 -3.28 23.29 4.47
CA ALA A 87 -1.89 23.50 4.85
C ALA A 87 -0.92 22.75 3.93
N TRP A 88 -1.27 21.52 3.55
CA TRP A 88 -0.49 20.69 2.65
C TRP A 88 -0.44 21.28 1.24
N ALA A 89 -1.57 21.72 0.69
CA ALA A 89 -1.63 22.35 -0.61
C ALA A 89 -0.74 23.61 -0.71
N LYS A 90 -0.62 24.40 0.37
CA LYS A 90 0.25 25.60 0.40
C LYS A 90 1.73 25.30 0.13
N THR A 91 2.15 24.04 0.26
CA THR A 91 3.51 23.59 -0.10
C THR A 91 3.71 23.33 -1.60
N GLY A 92 2.65 23.44 -2.43
CA GLY A 92 2.66 23.11 -3.86
C GLY A 92 1.83 24.00 -4.80
N THR A 93 1.20 25.08 -4.33
CA THR A 93 0.10 25.76 -5.04
C THR A 93 0.45 26.70 -6.22
N THR A 94 1.69 27.09 -6.49
CA THR A 94 2.00 28.00 -7.63
C THR A 94 3.43 27.83 -8.14
N ILE A 95 3.72 28.02 -9.44
CA ILE A 95 5.06 27.75 -10.02
C ILE A 95 6.22 28.55 -9.39
N THR A 96 5.98 29.81 -9.03
CA THR A 96 6.93 30.64 -8.28
C THR A 96 7.13 30.12 -6.85
N ILE A 97 6.05 29.66 -6.24
CA ILE A 97 6.00 29.09 -4.88
C ILE A 97 6.63 27.68 -4.85
N ILE A 98 6.54 26.91 -5.93
CA ILE A 98 7.10 25.55 -6.07
C ILE A 98 8.63 25.60 -6.08
N ARG A 99 9.25 26.59 -6.75
CA ARG A 99 10.71 26.73 -6.73
C ARG A 99 11.22 27.07 -5.33
N SER A 100 10.58 28.02 -4.65
CA SER A 100 10.93 28.37 -3.26
C SER A 100 10.70 27.20 -2.31
N TRP A 101 9.61 26.43 -2.47
CA TRP A 101 9.39 25.25 -1.64
C TRP A 101 10.37 24.13 -1.94
N GLY A 102 10.72 23.89 -3.21
CA GLY A 102 11.75 22.92 -3.58
C GLY A 102 13.08 23.19 -2.87
N GLU A 103 13.50 24.45 -2.81
CA GLU A 103 14.70 24.89 -2.07
C GLU A 103 14.56 24.67 -0.55
N ILE A 104 13.41 25.06 0.03
CA ILE A 104 13.13 24.85 1.47
C ILE A 104 13.15 23.36 1.83
N LEU A 105 12.49 22.53 1.01
CA LEU A 105 12.37 21.09 1.22
C LEU A 105 13.73 20.42 1.07
N ARG A 106 14.55 20.75 0.06
CA ARG A 106 15.93 20.25 -0.06
C ARG A 106 16.86 20.72 1.06
N THR A 107 16.62 21.94 1.56
CA THR A 107 17.38 22.43 2.72
C THR A 107 17.03 21.66 3.98
N THR A 108 15.75 21.29 4.12
CA THR A 108 15.21 20.56 5.28
C THR A 108 15.58 19.06 5.24
N PHE A 109 15.38 18.41 4.09
CA PHE A 109 15.61 16.99 3.83
C PHE A 109 16.86 16.81 2.98
N LYS A 110 18.00 16.50 3.62
CA LYS A 110 19.32 16.47 2.95
C LYS A 110 19.46 15.34 1.93
N ASP A 111 18.64 14.30 2.06
CA ASP A 111 18.58 13.14 1.17
C ASP A 111 17.55 13.31 0.03
N LYS A 112 16.90 14.47 -0.09
CA LYS A 112 16.01 14.80 -1.20
C LYS A 112 16.82 15.29 -2.41
N ASN A 113 16.91 14.44 -3.43
CA ASN A 113 17.67 14.74 -4.65
C ASN A 113 16.85 15.54 -5.69
N PHE A 114 15.52 15.51 -5.60
CA PHE A 114 14.64 16.18 -6.57
C PHE A 114 14.50 17.68 -6.28
N PRO A 115 14.74 18.57 -7.27
CA PRO A 115 14.71 20.02 -7.07
C PRO A 115 13.32 20.59 -6.84
N GLN A 116 12.27 19.92 -7.29
CA GLN A 116 10.89 20.41 -7.20
C GLN A 116 10.25 20.10 -5.85
N SER A 117 9.20 20.85 -5.51
CA SER A 117 8.28 20.49 -4.44
C SER A 117 7.38 19.33 -4.87
N ASP A 118 7.19 18.37 -3.97
CA ASP A 118 6.33 17.20 -4.09
C ASP A 118 5.48 17.03 -2.82
N ASP A 119 4.34 16.36 -2.97
CA ASP A 119 3.34 16.18 -1.91
C ASP A 119 3.93 15.40 -0.72
N GLN A 120 4.72 14.36 -0.97
CA GLN A 120 5.35 13.57 0.10
C GLN A 120 6.29 14.41 0.97
N SER A 121 7.17 15.19 0.34
CA SER A 121 8.10 16.07 1.06
C SER A 121 7.35 17.21 1.75
N GLY A 122 6.31 17.75 1.13
CA GLY A 122 5.42 18.75 1.73
C GLY A 122 4.74 18.24 3.00
N LEU A 123 4.22 17.01 2.98
CA LEU A 123 3.62 16.36 4.15
C LEU A 123 4.67 16.12 5.23
N SER A 124 5.83 15.57 4.86
CA SER A 124 6.95 15.36 5.78
C SER A 124 7.37 16.65 6.49
N TYR A 125 7.36 17.78 5.76
CA TYR A 125 7.68 19.09 6.32
C TYR A 125 6.64 19.55 7.35
N LEU A 126 5.35 19.35 7.06
CA LEU A 126 4.28 19.65 8.01
C LEU A 126 4.35 18.78 9.27
N LEU A 127 4.68 17.48 9.13
CA LEU A 127 4.89 16.59 10.27
C LEU A 127 6.04 17.08 11.17
N LEU A 128 7.12 17.57 10.57
CA LEU A 128 8.26 18.14 11.29
C LEU A 128 7.92 19.45 12.00
N LYS A 129 7.27 20.37 11.30
CA LYS A 129 7.03 21.74 11.78
C LYS A 129 5.92 21.80 12.83
N ASP A 130 4.83 21.07 12.61
CA ASP A 130 3.64 21.11 13.44
C ASP A 130 3.53 19.86 14.33
N ARG A 131 4.68 19.25 14.69
CA ARG A 131 4.76 17.99 15.45
C ARG A 131 3.84 18.02 16.66
N ASP A 132 4.00 19.01 17.55
CA ASP A 132 3.26 19.04 18.81
C ASP A 132 1.76 19.29 18.60
N LYS A 133 1.39 20.04 17.55
CA LYS A 133 0.00 20.34 17.21
C LYS A 133 -0.73 19.13 16.61
N ASN A 134 -0.03 18.33 15.81
CA ASN A 134 -0.64 17.27 15.00
C ASN A 134 -0.36 15.86 15.52
N ARG A 135 0.51 15.70 16.54
CA ARG A 135 0.96 14.40 17.06
C ARG A 135 -0.19 13.44 17.37
N ASP A 136 -1.22 13.91 18.06
CA ASP A 136 -2.31 13.03 18.50
C ASP A 136 -3.31 12.75 17.37
N LYS A 137 -3.27 13.50 16.27
CA LYS A 137 -4.17 13.35 15.13
C LYS A 137 -3.58 12.51 13.99
N ILE A 138 -2.27 12.31 13.98
CA ILE A 138 -1.57 11.59 12.91
C ILE A 138 -1.02 10.28 13.47
N TYR A 139 -1.40 9.16 12.85
CA TYR A 139 -0.83 7.86 13.11
C TYR A 139 0.17 7.51 12.00
N ILE A 140 1.38 7.11 12.39
CA ILE A 140 2.41 6.64 11.47
C ILE A 140 2.43 5.11 11.58
N GLU A 141 1.87 4.44 10.58
CA GLU A 141 1.79 2.98 10.54
C GLU A 141 3.10 2.37 10.03
N SER A 142 3.52 1.29 10.70
CA SER A 142 4.73 0.54 10.37
C SER A 142 4.66 -0.95 10.73
N GLU A 143 3.53 -1.44 11.24
CA GLU A 143 3.36 -2.83 11.70
C GLU A 143 3.06 -3.81 10.55
N TYR A 144 2.58 -3.29 9.42
CA TYR A 144 2.32 -4.04 8.20
C TYR A 144 2.59 -3.14 7.00
N TYR A 145 2.75 -3.73 5.81
CA TYR A 145 2.93 -2.99 4.55
C TYR A 145 1.65 -2.24 4.15
N PHE A 146 1.27 -1.22 4.92
CA PHE A 146 0.21 -0.26 4.57
C PHE A 146 0.58 0.50 3.29
N GLN A 147 1.87 0.66 3.05
CA GLN A 147 2.46 0.84 1.74
C GLN A 147 3.76 0.05 1.69
N GLY A 148 3.91 -0.88 0.74
CA GLY A 148 5.08 -1.73 0.63
C GLY A 148 5.93 -1.37 -0.57
N TYR A 149 7.22 -1.12 -0.36
CA TYR A 149 8.15 -0.86 -1.46
C TYR A 149 8.41 -2.15 -2.23
N TRP A 150 8.07 -2.15 -3.52
CA TRP A 150 8.04 -3.37 -4.34
C TRP A 150 9.36 -4.16 -4.36
N VAL A 151 10.52 -3.48 -4.35
CA VAL A 151 11.83 -4.15 -4.39
C VAL A 151 12.04 -5.07 -3.18
N ASP A 152 11.54 -4.69 -2.01
CA ASP A 152 11.63 -5.53 -0.80
C ASP A 152 10.67 -6.72 -0.83
N ILE A 153 9.64 -6.66 -1.67
CA ILE A 153 8.50 -7.58 -1.66
C ILE A 153 8.61 -8.64 -2.76
N ILE A 154 8.89 -8.24 -4.01
CA ILE A 154 8.69 -9.11 -5.18
C ILE A 154 9.52 -10.40 -5.08
N GLY A 155 10.75 -10.32 -4.55
CA GLY A 155 11.61 -11.49 -4.36
C GLY A 155 11.11 -12.48 -3.31
N THR A 156 10.09 -12.14 -2.53
CA THR A 156 9.55 -12.98 -1.44
C THR A 156 8.25 -13.71 -1.80
N LEU A 157 7.60 -13.35 -2.91
CA LEU A 157 6.25 -13.81 -3.25
C LEU A 157 6.14 -15.33 -3.41
N ASP A 158 7.14 -15.97 -4.01
CA ASP A 158 7.16 -17.44 -4.18
C ASP A 158 7.25 -18.14 -2.81
N ASN A 159 8.14 -17.66 -1.93
CA ASN A 159 8.27 -18.20 -0.57
C ASN A 159 6.99 -18.02 0.25
N ILE A 160 6.31 -16.87 0.08
CA ILE A 160 5.01 -16.63 0.72
C ILE A 160 3.97 -17.61 0.16
N THR A 161 3.94 -17.83 -1.15
CA THR A 161 3.03 -18.79 -1.79
C THR A 161 3.24 -20.21 -1.24
N ASP A 162 4.48 -20.68 -1.24
CA ASP A 162 4.85 -22.02 -0.76
C ASP A 162 4.47 -22.22 0.70
N LYS A 163 4.67 -21.19 1.53
CA LYS A 163 4.27 -21.23 2.94
C LYS A 163 2.76 -21.38 3.11
N TYR A 164 1.96 -20.56 2.43
CA TYR A 164 0.50 -20.63 2.54
C TYR A 164 -0.01 -21.98 2.02
N ILE A 165 0.53 -22.48 0.90
CA ILE A 165 0.25 -23.85 0.41
C ILE A 165 0.66 -24.91 1.44
N GLY A 166 1.80 -24.75 2.10
CA GLY A 166 2.28 -25.65 3.16
C GLY A 166 1.33 -25.72 4.37
N ILE A 167 0.73 -24.59 4.74
CA ILE A 167 -0.30 -24.54 5.80
C ILE A 167 -1.57 -25.25 5.32
N GLU A 168 -2.06 -24.92 4.12
CA GLU A 168 -3.25 -25.56 3.53
C GLU A 168 -3.09 -27.10 3.42
N LYS A 169 -1.87 -27.60 3.13
CA LYS A 169 -1.58 -29.05 3.11
C LYS A 169 -1.85 -29.74 4.45
N ASN A 170 -1.76 -29.04 5.57
CA ASN A 170 -1.97 -29.64 6.90
C ASN A 170 -3.33 -29.27 7.51
N VAL A 171 -4.01 -28.26 6.96
CA VAL A 171 -5.22 -27.68 7.54
C VAL A 171 -6.36 -27.73 6.53
N ASN A 172 -7.11 -28.83 6.54
CA ASN A 172 -8.17 -29.10 5.55
C ASN A 172 -9.23 -27.98 5.47
N ILE A 173 -9.57 -27.34 6.60
CA ILE A 173 -10.59 -26.29 6.62
C ILE A 173 -10.20 -25.07 5.77
N LEU A 174 -8.89 -24.78 5.65
CA LEU A 174 -8.38 -23.65 4.86
C LEU A 174 -8.41 -23.90 3.34
N ARG A 175 -8.42 -25.17 2.90
CA ARG A 175 -8.49 -25.52 1.47
C ARG A 175 -9.83 -25.21 0.82
N ARG A 176 -10.88 -25.13 1.65
CA ARG A 176 -12.26 -25.00 1.20
C ARG A 176 -12.47 -23.66 0.49
N ARG A 177 -12.85 -23.75 -0.78
CA ARG A 177 -13.33 -22.63 -1.59
C ARG A 177 -14.54 -22.00 -0.92
N HIS A 178 -14.58 -20.67 -0.88
CA HIS A 178 -15.60 -19.92 -0.18
C HIS A 178 -15.87 -18.57 -0.86
N ALA A 179 -17.09 -18.07 -0.71
CA ALA A 179 -17.49 -16.76 -1.21
C ALA A 179 -16.98 -15.63 -0.29
N GLU A 180 -16.85 -14.41 -0.82
CA GLU A 180 -16.36 -13.24 -0.05
C GLU A 180 -17.15 -13.00 1.25
N LYS A 181 -18.46 -13.33 1.25
CA LYS A 181 -19.37 -13.10 2.38
C LYS A 181 -18.91 -13.80 3.66
N VAL A 182 -18.13 -14.87 3.55
CA VAL A 182 -17.57 -15.61 4.69
C VAL A 182 -16.06 -15.42 4.83
N SER A 183 -15.43 -14.55 4.05
CA SER A 183 -13.98 -14.36 4.09
C SER A 183 -13.50 -13.92 5.49
N GLU A 184 -14.25 -13.10 6.24
CA GLU A 184 -13.87 -12.72 7.61
C GLU A 184 -13.65 -13.91 8.55
N LEU A 185 -14.44 -14.97 8.40
CA LEU A 185 -14.27 -16.21 9.17
C LEU A 185 -12.96 -16.90 8.79
N TYR A 186 -12.69 -17.02 7.49
CA TYR A 186 -11.48 -17.66 6.97
C TYR A 186 -10.21 -16.87 7.29
N VAL A 187 -10.29 -15.53 7.27
CA VAL A 187 -9.22 -14.65 7.73
C VAL A 187 -8.88 -14.92 9.19
N SER A 188 -9.91 -15.03 10.05
CA SER A 188 -9.72 -15.35 11.47
C SER A 188 -9.07 -16.72 11.66
N LEU A 189 -9.42 -17.71 10.84
CA LEU A 189 -8.75 -19.03 10.84
C LEU A 189 -7.29 -18.91 10.40
N TRP A 190 -6.99 -18.15 9.34
CA TRP A 190 -5.62 -17.91 8.89
C TRP A 190 -4.76 -17.29 9.99
N GLU A 191 -5.29 -16.35 10.77
CA GLU A 191 -4.56 -15.70 11.87
C GLU A 191 -4.05 -16.70 12.93
N GLU A 192 -4.79 -17.77 13.23
CA GLU A 192 -4.37 -18.82 14.17
C GLU A 192 -3.05 -19.50 13.73
N TYR A 193 -2.82 -19.61 12.42
CA TYR A 193 -1.65 -20.25 11.84
C TYR A 193 -0.55 -19.25 11.44
N LEU A 194 -0.89 -17.98 11.23
CA LEU A 194 0.05 -16.94 10.79
C LEU A 194 0.64 -16.11 11.94
N MET A 195 0.06 -16.14 13.16
CA MET A 195 0.50 -15.31 14.30
C MET A 195 1.95 -15.53 14.77
N LYS A 196 2.63 -16.59 14.33
CA LYS A 196 3.99 -16.93 14.78
C LYS A 196 5.11 -16.64 13.77
N ASP A 197 4.81 -16.02 12.63
CA ASP A 197 5.71 -16.10 11.48
C ASP A 197 5.88 -14.76 10.73
N SER A 198 7.11 -14.48 10.29
CA SER A 198 7.54 -13.27 9.59
C SER A 198 7.17 -13.22 8.10
N LEU A 199 6.79 -14.33 7.47
CA LEU A 199 6.44 -14.40 6.04
C LEU A 199 4.93 -14.25 5.83
N ARG A 200 4.37 -13.10 6.19
CA ARG A 200 2.97 -12.75 5.88
C ARG A 200 2.88 -12.10 4.50
N ARG A 201 1.73 -12.23 3.85
CA ARG A 201 1.46 -11.47 2.61
C ARG A 201 1.59 -9.96 2.91
N PRO A 202 2.26 -9.21 2.02
CA PRO A 202 2.21 -7.76 2.08
C PRO A 202 0.79 -7.31 1.76
N PHE A 203 0.29 -6.31 2.49
CA PHE A 203 -1.05 -5.82 2.24
C PHE A 203 -1.12 -5.01 0.93
N LEU A 204 -0.23 -4.05 0.78
CA LEU A 204 -0.10 -3.21 -0.41
C LEU A 204 1.34 -3.26 -0.93
N THR A 205 1.49 -3.43 -2.24
CA THR A 205 2.76 -3.32 -2.96
C THR A 205 2.68 -2.12 -3.89
N GLN A 206 3.59 -1.16 -3.74
CA GLN A 206 3.65 0.04 -4.58
C GLN A 206 4.93 0.07 -5.42
N PHE A 207 4.74 0.30 -6.72
CA PHE A 207 5.77 0.33 -7.76
C PHE A 207 6.40 1.71 -7.92
N THR A 208 6.75 2.33 -6.78
CA THR A 208 7.32 3.68 -6.75
C THR A 208 8.57 3.77 -7.64
N GLY A 209 8.55 4.73 -8.55
CA GLY A 209 9.64 4.98 -9.51
C GLY A 209 9.56 4.14 -10.79
N CYS A 210 8.55 3.29 -10.98
CA CYS A 210 8.38 2.54 -12.22
C CYS A 210 7.65 3.30 -13.33
N GLU A 211 6.81 4.28 -12.96
CA GLU A 211 6.14 5.22 -13.88
C GLU A 211 5.66 4.64 -15.23
N PRO A 212 4.86 3.56 -15.24
CA PRO A 212 4.60 2.80 -16.46
C PRO A 212 3.82 3.58 -17.53
N CYS A 213 3.12 4.64 -17.14
CA CYS A 213 2.34 5.47 -18.05
C CYS A 213 3.16 6.56 -18.76
N SER A 214 4.15 7.16 -18.08
CA SER A 214 4.99 8.21 -18.67
C SER A 214 6.18 7.61 -19.43
N GLY A 215 6.66 6.44 -18.99
CA GLY A 215 7.92 5.85 -19.43
C GLY A 215 9.16 6.49 -18.78
N ASP A 216 8.99 7.58 -18.02
CA ASP A 216 10.06 8.33 -17.33
C ASP A 216 10.41 7.70 -15.98
N HIS A 217 10.59 6.38 -15.98
CA HIS A 217 10.91 5.60 -14.80
C HIS A 217 12.28 6.00 -14.22
N ASN A 218 12.41 5.85 -12.91
CA ASN A 218 13.65 6.12 -12.21
C ASN A 218 14.77 5.25 -12.79
N ALA A 219 15.86 5.88 -13.21
CA ALA A 219 16.98 5.24 -13.92
C ALA A 219 17.68 4.12 -13.13
N ILE A 220 17.39 3.96 -11.84
CA ILE A 220 17.88 2.84 -11.04
C ILE A 220 17.13 1.52 -11.32
N TYR A 221 15.96 1.57 -11.97
CA TYR A 221 15.21 0.40 -12.42
C TYR A 221 15.19 0.36 -13.94
N SER A 222 15.08 -0.84 -14.50
CA SER A 222 14.74 -0.98 -15.92
C SER A 222 13.23 -1.11 -16.10
N TRP A 223 12.74 -0.76 -17.30
CA TRP A 223 11.35 -0.99 -17.69
C TRP A 223 10.93 -2.45 -17.46
N GLU A 224 11.75 -3.40 -17.89
CA GLU A 224 11.48 -4.84 -17.78
C GLU A 224 11.34 -5.26 -16.32
N THR A 225 12.24 -4.77 -15.46
CA THR A 225 12.21 -5.09 -14.02
C THR A 225 10.91 -4.60 -13.39
N CYS A 226 10.49 -3.38 -13.73
CA CYS A 226 9.25 -2.79 -13.25
C CYS A 226 8.01 -3.51 -13.78
N TYR A 227 8.01 -3.85 -15.06
CA TYR A 227 6.92 -4.56 -15.72
C TYR A 227 6.73 -5.97 -15.13
N ASP A 228 7.81 -6.74 -15.04
CA ASP A 228 7.82 -8.08 -14.46
C ASP A 228 7.40 -8.06 -12.99
N ALA A 229 7.90 -7.09 -12.21
CA ALA A 229 7.49 -6.88 -10.83
C ALA A 229 5.98 -6.63 -10.70
N THR A 230 5.44 -5.78 -11.56
CA THR A 230 4.01 -5.45 -11.58
C THR A 230 3.18 -6.68 -11.91
N GLN A 231 3.55 -7.41 -12.97
CA GLN A 231 2.88 -8.65 -13.35
C GLN A 231 2.91 -9.68 -12.22
N LYS A 232 4.07 -9.89 -11.59
CA LYS A 232 4.20 -10.85 -10.49
C LYS A 232 3.28 -10.54 -9.33
N ALA A 233 3.24 -9.29 -8.88
CA ALA A 233 2.39 -8.92 -7.74
C ALA A 233 0.90 -8.94 -8.09
N LEU A 234 0.51 -8.56 -9.31
CA LEU A 234 -0.87 -8.66 -9.78
C LEU A 234 -1.31 -10.12 -9.90
N ASN A 235 -0.53 -11.00 -10.51
CA ASN A 235 -0.89 -12.41 -10.61
C ASN A 235 -0.84 -13.11 -9.24
N PHE A 236 0.02 -12.65 -8.33
CA PHE A 236 0.05 -13.12 -6.94
C PHE A 236 -1.23 -12.75 -6.17
N MET A 237 -1.75 -11.53 -6.35
CA MET A 237 -3.03 -11.14 -5.76
C MET A 237 -4.21 -11.84 -6.44
N ASP A 238 -4.18 -11.99 -7.77
CA ASP A 238 -5.25 -12.60 -8.54
C ASP A 238 -5.36 -14.10 -8.22
N ASN A 239 -4.23 -14.76 -7.96
CA ASN A 239 -4.22 -16.13 -7.46
C ASN A 239 -5.04 -16.31 -6.17
N GLN A 240 -5.13 -15.30 -5.30
CA GLN A 240 -5.96 -15.37 -4.09
C GLN A 240 -7.46 -15.32 -4.41
N VAL A 241 -7.83 -14.62 -5.49
CA VAL A 241 -9.20 -14.55 -6.01
C VAL A 241 -9.54 -15.80 -6.82
N LEU A 242 -8.75 -16.13 -7.83
CA LEU A 242 -8.90 -17.29 -8.70
C LEU A 242 -8.95 -18.60 -7.91
N ARG A 243 -8.19 -18.72 -6.81
CA ARG A 243 -8.19 -19.89 -5.94
C ARG A 243 -9.59 -20.21 -5.39
N LYS A 244 -10.41 -19.20 -5.13
CA LYS A 244 -11.81 -19.36 -4.66
C LYS A 244 -12.69 -19.96 -5.75
N TYR A 245 -12.35 -19.78 -7.03
CA TYR A 245 -13.05 -20.32 -8.19
C TYR A 245 -12.40 -21.57 -8.78
N GLY A 246 -11.26 -22.01 -8.24
CA GLY A 246 -10.58 -23.22 -8.67
C GLY A 246 -9.61 -23.03 -9.82
N PHE A 247 -9.01 -21.86 -9.94
CA PHE A 247 -7.98 -21.56 -10.92
C PHE A 247 -6.73 -20.96 -10.27
N ILE A 248 -5.61 -20.98 -10.99
CA ILE A 248 -4.36 -20.34 -10.59
C ILE A 248 -3.50 -20.00 -11.81
N HIS A 249 -2.74 -18.92 -11.74
CA HIS A 249 -1.53 -18.69 -12.52
C HIS A 249 -0.41 -19.58 -11.98
N LYS A 250 0.14 -20.46 -12.83
CA LYS A 250 1.30 -21.30 -12.45
C LYS A 250 2.62 -20.53 -12.50
N ASP A 251 2.72 -19.61 -13.45
CA ASP A 251 3.85 -18.69 -13.59
C ASP A 251 3.32 -17.28 -13.35
N LEU A 252 3.88 -16.58 -12.37
CA LEU A 252 3.49 -15.21 -12.03
C LEU A 252 3.87 -14.19 -13.11
N LEU A 253 4.69 -14.56 -14.09
CA LEU A 253 4.96 -13.75 -15.29
C LEU A 253 3.98 -14.03 -16.45
N ASP A 254 3.18 -15.09 -16.38
CA ASP A 254 2.16 -15.38 -17.39
C ASP A 254 0.77 -14.91 -16.93
N SER A 255 0.44 -13.68 -17.35
CA SER A 255 -0.88 -13.09 -17.07
C SER A 255 -2.00 -13.61 -18.00
N SER A 256 -1.66 -14.36 -19.06
CA SER A 256 -2.62 -14.79 -20.08
C SER A 256 -3.22 -16.17 -19.80
N SER A 257 -2.50 -17.01 -19.05
CA SER A 257 -2.92 -18.40 -18.81
C SER A 257 -3.30 -18.64 -17.35
N VAL A 258 -4.45 -19.28 -17.15
CA VAL A 258 -4.88 -19.82 -15.86
C VAL A 258 -5.14 -21.32 -15.97
N PHE A 259 -4.84 -22.05 -14.91
CA PHE A 259 -4.95 -23.50 -14.88
C PHE A 259 -5.97 -23.95 -13.82
N PRO A 260 -6.80 -24.96 -14.13
CA PRO A 260 -7.74 -25.49 -13.16
C PRO A 260 -7.00 -26.17 -12.01
N LEU A 261 -7.50 -25.98 -10.80
CA LEU A 261 -7.08 -26.65 -9.58
C LEU A 261 -8.02 -27.81 -9.24
N PRO A 262 -7.49 -28.95 -8.74
CA PRO A 262 -8.29 -30.00 -8.13
C PRO A 262 -9.21 -29.47 -7.02
N PHE A 263 -10.31 -30.18 -6.75
CA PHE A 263 -11.30 -29.78 -5.75
C PHE A 263 -10.67 -29.54 -4.36
N ASP A 264 -9.83 -30.48 -3.90
CA ASP A 264 -9.15 -30.42 -2.60
C ASP A 264 -7.67 -30.00 -2.69
N PHE A 265 -7.28 -29.20 -3.70
CA PHE A 265 -5.93 -28.64 -3.75
C PHE A 265 -5.58 -27.93 -2.40
N PRO A 266 -4.34 -28.00 -1.89
CA PRO A 266 -3.14 -28.69 -2.42
C PRO A 266 -2.95 -30.11 -1.88
N SER A 267 -4.03 -30.82 -1.54
CA SER A 267 -3.97 -32.22 -1.11
C SER A 267 -3.32 -33.09 -2.18
N ASN A 268 -2.40 -33.96 -1.76
CA ASN A 268 -1.78 -34.98 -2.60
C ASN A 268 -2.58 -36.31 -2.58
N LEU A 269 -3.68 -36.36 -1.83
CA LEU A 269 -4.54 -37.53 -1.80
C LEU A 269 -5.43 -37.46 -3.03
N CYS A 270 -5.14 -38.28 -4.04
CA CYS A 270 -6.14 -38.64 -5.03
C CYS A 270 -7.37 -39.14 -4.25
N GLU A 271 -8.53 -38.54 -4.45
CA GLU A 271 -9.79 -39.13 -4.01
C GLU A 271 -9.95 -40.45 -4.77
N THR A 272 -9.44 -41.54 -4.21
CA THR A 272 -9.87 -42.88 -4.56
C THR A 272 -11.22 -43.06 -3.90
N ASN A 273 -12.29 -42.77 -4.63
CA ASN A 273 -13.63 -43.31 -4.43
C ASN A 273 -14.27 -43.55 -5.79
#